data_AF-A0A017SCU7-F1
#
_entry.id   AF-A0A017SCU7-F1
#
_cell.length_a   1.000
_cell.length_b   1.000
_cell.length_c   1.000
_cell.angle_alpha   90.00
_cell.angle_beta   90.00
_cell.angle_gamma   90.00
#
_symmetry.space_group_name_H-M   'P 1'
#
loop_
_entity.id
_entity.type
_entity.pdbx_description
1 polymer ?
#
loop_
_entity_poly.entity_id
_entity_poly.type
_entity_poly.pdbx_seq_one_letter_code
_entity_poly.pdbx_strand_id
1 'polypeptide(L)'
;MQDIHPIELYRIHSDDRAIYTNANDVIKHVESKIKEYVTEGGAQYIAISNVTNKSFQEFNKKREQIRPLSPRVRFFKEQETMLIKFRDNIHATVEGMLHNVFLTKLTELGIEEEMLMSVSAATQSLPEMEIQPDLSYLPYQTRTLNECPSFVVGVGDMDCLHRLQLDTRLWLEDSCGRTRVALLMAICTESKELLFELWQSEKNKVECMQHIRVNDTANEATDAPLTFPLGLLFDEMPVLPGLMLESSISLSAQDLGKFEKDIFD
;
A
#
# COMPACT_ATOMS: atom_id res chain seq x y z
N MET A 1 -17.81 -0.73 -10.46
CA MET A 1 -17.71 0.19 -9.32
C MET A 1 -17.75 1.67 -9.78
N GLN A 2 -18.35 1.99 -10.94
CA GLN A 2 -18.12 3.25 -11.66
C GLN A 2 -19.08 4.41 -11.30
N ASP A 3 -20.12 4.19 -10.48
CA ASP A 3 -21.14 5.23 -10.23
C ASP A 3 -21.06 5.89 -8.84
N ILE A 4 -20.18 5.43 -7.94
CA ILE A 4 -20.10 5.95 -6.57
C ILE A 4 -18.93 6.93 -6.47
N HIS A 5 -19.23 8.17 -6.08
CA HIS A 5 -18.22 9.20 -5.88
C HIS A 5 -17.15 8.76 -4.85
N PRO A 6 -15.84 9.00 -5.08
CA PRO A 6 -14.76 8.52 -4.20
C PRO A 6 -14.94 8.87 -2.72
N ILE A 7 -15.43 10.08 -2.43
CA ILE A 7 -15.72 10.53 -1.05
C ILE A 7 -16.70 9.58 -0.34
N GLU A 8 -17.75 9.13 -1.04
CA GLU A 8 -18.76 8.25 -0.48
C GLU A 8 -18.28 6.80 -0.45
N LEU A 9 -17.55 6.37 -1.48
CA LEU A 9 -16.91 5.05 -1.55
C LEU A 9 -15.95 4.82 -0.36
N TYR A 10 -15.16 5.83 -0.04
CA TYR A 10 -14.20 5.81 1.07
C TYR A 10 -14.81 6.26 2.41
N ARG A 11 -16.07 6.68 2.43
CA ARG A 11 -16.76 7.15 3.64
C ARG A 11 -15.95 8.22 4.38
N ILE A 12 -15.48 9.24 3.66
CA ILE A 12 -14.69 10.32 4.25
C ILE A 12 -15.62 11.24 5.05
N HIS A 13 -15.30 11.53 6.31
CA HIS A 13 -16.13 12.39 7.17
C HIS A 13 -16.15 13.84 6.65
N SER A 14 -17.21 14.60 6.92
CA SER A 14 -17.33 15.99 6.42
C SER A 14 -16.16 16.88 6.85
N ASP A 15 -15.64 16.65 8.06
CA ASP A 15 -14.56 17.45 8.66
C ASP A 15 -13.18 17.15 8.05
N ASP A 16 -13.11 16.08 7.25
CA ASP A 16 -11.94 15.62 6.52
C ASP A 16 -12.11 15.81 5.00
N ARG A 17 -13.11 16.60 4.60
CA ARG A 17 -13.32 17.04 3.21
C ARG A 17 -12.88 18.49 3.07
N ALA A 18 -12.21 18.80 1.97
CA ALA A 18 -11.86 20.16 1.58
C ALA A 18 -12.04 20.35 0.06
N ILE A 19 -12.05 21.62 -0.37
CA ILE A 19 -12.14 21.99 -1.78
C ILE A 19 -10.79 22.56 -2.20
N TYR A 20 -10.30 22.15 -3.36
CA TYR A 20 -9.09 22.71 -3.92
C TYR A 20 -9.28 24.19 -4.24
N THR A 21 -8.40 25.03 -3.67
CA THR A 21 -8.32 26.46 -3.98
C THR A 21 -7.06 26.75 -4.79
N ASN A 22 -5.90 26.47 -4.20
CA ASN A 22 -4.60 26.47 -4.85
C ASN A 22 -3.65 25.52 -4.11
N ALA A 23 -2.55 25.15 -4.76
CA ALA A 23 -1.62 24.18 -4.19
C ALA A 23 -1.02 24.61 -2.83
N ASN A 24 -0.78 25.89 -2.56
CA ASN A 24 -0.19 26.30 -1.29
C ASN A 24 -1.16 26.13 -0.12
N ASP A 25 -2.43 26.52 -0.30
CA ASP A 25 -3.43 26.41 0.76
C ASP A 25 -3.78 24.96 1.04
N VAL A 26 -3.89 24.13 0.00
CA VAL A 26 -4.09 22.69 0.16
C VAL A 26 -2.90 22.03 0.86
N ILE A 27 -1.66 22.43 0.55
CA ILE A 27 -0.47 21.91 1.26
C ILE A 27 -0.52 22.28 2.75
N LYS A 28 -0.83 23.53 3.09
CA LYS A 28 -0.97 23.95 4.50
C LYS A 28 -2.08 23.17 5.22
N HIS A 29 -3.20 22.93 4.55
CA HIS A 29 -4.29 22.12 5.10
C HIS A 29 -3.84 20.68 5.35
N VAL A 30 -3.14 20.07 4.38
CA VAL A 30 -2.55 18.73 4.51
C VAL A 30 -1.56 18.66 5.67
N GLU A 31 -0.65 19.63 5.81
CA GLU A 31 0.30 19.68 6.92
C GLU A 31 -0.41 19.79 8.28
N SER A 32 -1.48 20.59 8.36
CA SER A 32 -2.31 20.68 9.56
C SER A 32 -2.98 19.34 9.89
N LYS A 33 -3.54 18.65 8.89
CA LYS A 33 -4.20 17.35 9.07
C LYS A 33 -3.22 16.22 9.38
N ILE A 34 -2.01 16.24 8.84
CA ILE A 34 -0.92 15.34 9.23
C ILE A 34 -0.58 15.54 10.72
N LYS A 35 -0.50 16.79 11.18
CA LYS A 35 -0.23 17.07 12.60
C LYS A 35 -1.36 16.51 13.48
N GLU A 36 -2.62 16.80 13.14
CA GLU A 36 -3.81 16.28 13.85
C GLU A 36 -3.77 14.73 13.91
N TYR A 37 -3.48 14.07 12.78
CA TYR A 37 -3.32 12.63 12.71
C TYR A 37 -2.25 12.10 13.66
N VAL A 38 -1.03 12.65 13.58
CA VAL A 38 0.13 12.14 14.35
C VAL A 38 0.03 12.46 15.85
N THR A 39 -0.57 13.58 16.24
CA THR A 39 -0.54 14.04 17.65
C THR A 39 -1.87 13.95 18.39
N GLU A 40 -3.00 13.96 17.68
CA GLU A 40 -4.34 14.08 18.25
C GLU A 40 -5.25 12.90 17.88
N GLY A 41 -4.75 11.92 17.11
CA GLY A 41 -5.56 10.79 16.64
C GLY A 41 -6.58 11.19 15.57
N GLY A 42 -6.25 12.20 14.76
CA GLY A 42 -7.08 12.64 13.63
C GLY A 42 -7.27 11.56 12.55
N ALA A 43 -8.04 11.87 11.50
CA ALA A 43 -8.28 10.91 10.43
C ALA A 43 -7.03 10.63 9.58
N GLN A 44 -6.78 9.34 9.28
CA GLN A 44 -5.70 8.93 8.36
C GLN A 44 -5.98 9.32 6.89
N TYR A 45 -7.24 9.51 6.51
CA TYR A 45 -7.64 9.86 5.14
C TYR A 45 -8.41 11.17 5.10
N ILE A 46 -8.07 12.02 4.14
CA ILE A 46 -8.84 13.22 3.78
C ILE A 46 -9.17 13.20 2.28
N ALA A 47 -10.17 13.99 1.88
CA ALA A 47 -10.56 14.18 0.48
C ALA A 47 -10.52 15.64 0.07
N ILE A 48 -9.95 15.91 -1.09
CA ILE A 48 -9.95 17.24 -1.73
C ILE A 48 -10.71 17.15 -3.05
N SER A 49 -11.82 17.88 -3.20
CA SER A 49 -12.61 17.95 -4.43
C SER A 49 -12.23 19.15 -5.31
N ASN A 50 -12.76 19.21 -6.53
CA ASN A 50 -12.49 20.27 -7.52
C ASN A 50 -11.01 20.34 -7.95
N VAL A 51 -10.37 19.17 -8.00
CA VAL A 51 -8.97 19.00 -8.38
C VAL A 51 -8.90 18.66 -9.86
N THR A 52 -8.54 19.64 -10.69
CA THR A 52 -8.22 19.36 -12.11
C THR A 52 -6.91 18.59 -12.24
N ASN A 53 -6.66 17.95 -13.40
CA ASN A 53 -5.36 17.36 -13.73
C ASN A 53 -4.18 18.33 -13.50
N LYS A 54 -4.33 19.61 -13.89
CA LYS A 54 -3.29 20.62 -13.70
C LYS A 54 -3.06 20.91 -12.21
N SER A 55 -4.15 21.11 -11.46
CA SER A 55 -4.12 21.35 -10.02
C SER A 55 -3.48 20.19 -9.25
N PHE A 56 -3.78 18.95 -9.65
CA PHE A 56 -3.16 17.75 -9.11
C PHE A 56 -1.65 17.75 -9.34
N GLN A 57 -1.19 17.98 -10.57
CA GLN A 57 0.26 18.00 -10.89
C GLN A 57 1.01 19.11 -10.13
N GLU A 58 0.39 20.28 -9.94
CA GLU A 58 0.96 21.36 -9.13
C GLU A 58 1.06 21.00 -7.65
N PHE A 59 0.01 20.36 -7.10
CA PHE A 59 0.03 19.83 -5.74
C PHE A 59 1.07 18.71 -5.56
N ASN A 60 1.13 17.77 -6.51
CA ASN A 60 2.01 16.60 -6.47
C ASN A 60 3.48 17.00 -6.36
N LYS A 61 3.91 18.02 -7.12
CA LYS A 61 5.27 18.58 -7.04
C LYS A 61 5.61 19.18 -5.67
N LYS A 62 4.62 19.75 -4.98
CA LYS A 62 4.83 20.40 -3.67
C LYS A 62 4.76 19.41 -2.52
N ARG A 63 3.84 18.44 -2.55
CA ARG A 63 3.68 17.48 -1.46
C ARG A 63 4.91 16.60 -1.24
N GLU A 64 5.72 16.38 -2.28
CA GLU A 64 6.97 15.62 -2.17
C GLU A 64 7.99 16.30 -1.26
N GLN A 65 7.79 17.58 -0.95
CA GLN A 65 8.61 18.36 -0.02
C GLN A 65 8.10 18.28 1.43
N ILE A 66 6.90 17.74 1.66
CA ILE A 66 6.38 17.52 3.01
C ILE A 66 7.28 16.51 3.73
N ARG A 67 7.61 16.82 4.99
CA ARG A 67 8.49 16.04 5.87
C ARG A 67 7.76 15.77 7.20
N PRO A 68 8.11 14.71 7.95
CA PRO A 68 9.13 13.71 7.63
C PRO A 68 8.70 12.71 6.55
N LEU A 69 7.40 12.45 6.44
CA LEU A 69 6.84 11.47 5.51
C LEU A 69 5.84 12.16 4.57
N SER A 70 6.09 12.05 3.27
CA SER A 70 5.14 12.56 2.28
C SER A 70 3.90 11.65 2.25
N PRO A 71 2.68 12.23 2.27
CA PRO A 71 1.46 11.45 2.26
C PRO A 71 1.27 10.71 0.92
N ARG A 72 0.53 9.60 0.93
CA ARG A 72 0.14 8.89 -0.30
C ARG A 72 -1.10 9.51 -0.88
N VAL A 73 -1.15 9.56 -2.21
CA VAL A 73 -2.18 10.31 -2.90
C VAL A 73 -2.76 9.46 -4.01
N ARG A 74 -4.08 9.44 -4.07
CA ARG A 74 -4.84 8.93 -5.21
C ARG A 74 -5.64 10.07 -5.81
N PHE A 75 -5.65 10.16 -7.13
CA PHE A 75 -6.43 11.15 -7.84
C PHE A 75 -7.37 10.48 -8.84
N PHE A 76 -8.67 10.65 -8.64
CA PHE A 76 -9.73 10.18 -9.53
C PHE A 76 -10.02 11.28 -10.55
N LYS A 77 -9.68 10.99 -11.82
CA LYS A 77 -9.63 12.01 -12.87
C LYS A 77 -11.01 12.51 -13.25
N GLU A 78 -11.97 11.60 -13.40
CA GLU A 78 -13.35 11.92 -13.79
C GLU A 78 -14.09 12.69 -12.68
N GLN A 79 -13.93 12.29 -11.43
CA GLN A 79 -14.60 12.92 -10.29
C GLN A 79 -13.85 14.15 -9.74
N GLU A 80 -12.74 14.54 -10.38
CA GLU A 80 -11.88 15.65 -9.98
C GLU A 80 -11.61 15.66 -8.45
N THR A 81 -11.32 14.48 -7.92
CA THR A 81 -11.23 14.24 -6.47
C THR A 81 -9.93 13.55 -6.14
N MET A 82 -9.22 14.09 -5.16
CA MET A 82 -8.00 13.53 -4.63
C MET A 82 -8.25 12.98 -3.22
N LEU A 83 -7.85 11.74 -2.97
CA LEU A 83 -7.76 11.17 -1.63
C LEU A 83 -6.30 11.22 -1.18
N ILE A 84 -6.09 11.68 0.05
CA ILE A 84 -4.77 11.77 0.66
C ILE A 84 -4.78 10.89 1.90
N LYS A 85 -3.83 9.96 1.95
CA LYS A 85 -3.58 9.04 3.06
C LYS A 85 -2.32 9.47 3.80
N PHE A 86 -2.44 9.68 5.10
CA PHE A 86 -1.34 10.02 5.99
C PHE A 86 -0.66 8.77 6.54
N ARG A 87 0.57 8.98 6.99
CA ARG A 87 1.47 7.96 7.51
C ARG A 87 2.32 8.57 8.61
N ASP A 88 2.64 7.76 9.60
CA ASP A 88 3.55 8.12 10.69
C ASP A 88 4.80 7.23 10.67
N ASN A 89 5.62 7.36 11.71
CA ASN A 89 6.86 6.58 11.83
C ASN A 89 6.59 5.08 12.02
N ILE A 90 5.48 4.69 12.65
CA ILE A 90 5.12 3.27 12.82
C ILE A 90 4.91 2.66 11.44
N HIS A 91 4.12 3.32 10.58
CA HIS A 91 3.91 2.87 9.20
C HIS A 91 5.23 2.70 8.43
N ALA A 92 6.12 3.69 8.51
CA ALA A 92 7.42 3.62 7.85
C ALA A 92 8.32 2.49 8.39
N THR A 93 8.29 2.23 9.70
CA THR A 93 9.02 1.13 10.33
C THR A 93 8.51 -0.22 9.81
N VAL A 94 7.20 -0.45 9.81
CA VAL A 94 6.61 -1.73 9.32
C VAL A 94 6.97 -1.98 7.85
N GLU A 95 6.90 -0.94 7.02
CA GLU A 95 7.32 -1.05 5.61
C GLU A 95 8.79 -1.43 5.48
N GLY A 96 9.67 -0.81 6.25
CA GLY A 96 11.10 -1.12 6.26
C GLY A 96 11.39 -2.55 6.74
N MET A 97 10.68 -3.01 7.77
CA MET A 97 10.78 -4.39 8.27
C MET A 97 10.33 -5.40 7.21
N LEU A 98 9.17 -5.18 6.59
CA LEU A 98 8.69 -6.03 5.50
C LEU A 98 9.69 -6.06 4.36
N HIS A 99 10.17 -4.90 3.93
CA HIS A 99 11.12 -4.78 2.84
C HIS A 99 12.38 -5.61 3.11
N ASN A 100 12.98 -5.47 4.29
CA ASN A 100 14.19 -6.19 4.68
C ASN A 100 13.98 -7.70 4.75
N VAL A 101 12.90 -8.16 5.38
CA VAL A 101 12.63 -9.60 5.49
C VAL A 101 12.30 -10.19 4.12
N PHE A 102 11.50 -9.50 3.30
CA PHE A 102 11.15 -9.95 1.96
C PHE A 102 12.37 -10.05 1.03
N LEU A 103 13.27 -9.06 1.04
CA LEU A 103 14.53 -9.12 0.29
C LEU A 103 15.46 -10.22 0.78
N THR A 104 15.51 -10.46 2.10
CA THR A 104 16.27 -11.58 2.67
C THR A 104 15.76 -12.90 2.11
N LYS A 105 14.44 -13.09 2.06
CA LYS A 105 13.82 -14.30 1.49
C LYS A 105 14.02 -14.46 -0.02
N LEU A 106 14.01 -13.37 -0.78
CA LEU A 106 14.36 -13.41 -2.20
C LEU A 106 15.81 -13.85 -2.40
N THR A 107 16.73 -13.26 -1.64
CA THR A 107 18.16 -13.58 -1.68
C THR A 107 18.43 -15.05 -1.33
N GLU A 108 17.75 -15.59 -0.30
CA GLU A 108 17.84 -17.00 0.09
C GLU A 108 17.45 -17.95 -1.05
N LEU A 109 16.58 -17.51 -1.98
CA LEU A 109 16.16 -18.26 -3.17
C LEU A 109 17.02 -17.96 -4.41
N GLY A 110 18.08 -17.16 -4.26
CA GLY A 110 18.94 -16.73 -5.37
C GLY A 110 18.28 -15.71 -6.31
N ILE A 111 17.17 -15.08 -5.89
CA ILE A 111 16.51 -14.03 -6.67
C ILE A 111 17.20 -12.70 -6.34
N GLU A 112 17.84 -12.12 -7.35
CA GLU A 112 18.55 -10.85 -7.25
C GLU A 112 17.59 -9.65 -7.34
N GLU A 113 18.02 -8.49 -6.83
CA GLU A 113 17.21 -7.26 -6.82
C GLU A 113 16.83 -6.81 -8.24
N GLU A 114 17.71 -7.05 -9.22
CA GLU A 114 17.47 -6.74 -10.62
C GLU A 114 16.39 -7.63 -11.26
N MET A 115 16.06 -8.78 -10.65
CA MET A 115 14.98 -9.65 -11.11
C MET A 115 13.62 -9.15 -10.62
N LEU A 116 13.54 -8.77 -9.34
CA LEU A 116 12.33 -8.23 -8.70
C LEU A 116 12.67 -6.97 -7.90
N MET A 117 12.67 -5.85 -8.60
CA MET A 117 13.16 -4.57 -8.08
C MET A 117 12.11 -3.87 -7.23
N SER A 118 12.53 -3.34 -6.08
CA SER A 118 11.70 -2.41 -5.31
C SER A 118 11.62 -1.06 -6.03
N VAL A 119 10.41 -0.64 -6.40
CA VAL A 119 10.16 0.70 -6.97
C VAL A 119 9.48 1.63 -5.96
N SER A 120 9.50 1.23 -4.68
CA SER A 120 9.02 2.02 -3.54
C SER A 120 7.59 2.55 -3.78
N ALA A 121 7.34 3.81 -3.46
CA ALA A 121 6.07 4.48 -3.66
C ALA A 121 5.99 5.22 -5.00
N ALA A 122 6.41 4.61 -6.11
CA ALA A 122 6.25 5.24 -7.43
C ALA A 122 4.76 5.48 -7.76
N THR A 123 4.43 6.67 -8.24
CA THR A 123 3.05 6.96 -8.70
C THR A 123 2.81 6.31 -10.05
N GLN A 124 1.69 5.61 -10.19
CA GLN A 124 1.26 4.95 -11.43
C GLN A 124 0.06 5.69 -12.02
N SER A 125 0.15 5.97 -13.32
CA SER A 125 -0.93 6.59 -14.09
C SER A 125 -1.77 5.51 -14.76
N LEU A 126 -2.98 5.32 -14.24
CA LEU A 126 -4.01 4.45 -14.83
C LEU A 126 -4.99 5.31 -15.65
N PRO A 127 -5.82 4.71 -16.53
CA PRO A 127 -6.76 5.47 -17.35
C PRO A 127 -7.63 6.44 -16.55
N GLU A 128 -8.24 5.96 -15.46
CA GLU A 128 -9.20 6.73 -14.64
C GLU A 128 -8.59 7.38 -13.40
N MET A 129 -7.36 7.01 -13.03
CA MET A 129 -6.75 7.50 -11.78
C MET A 129 -5.23 7.60 -11.81
N GLU A 130 -4.69 8.39 -10.90
CA GLU A 130 -3.29 8.29 -10.45
C GLU A 130 -3.30 7.62 -9.08
N ILE A 131 -2.44 6.63 -8.86
CA ILE A 131 -2.41 5.84 -7.62
C ILE A 131 -0.96 5.58 -7.17
N GLN A 132 -0.73 5.55 -5.85
CA GLN A 132 0.58 5.37 -5.24
C GLN A 132 0.52 4.27 -4.18
N PRO A 133 1.42 3.27 -4.20
CA PRO A 133 1.49 2.26 -3.16
C PRO A 133 2.33 2.79 -1.98
N ASP A 134 2.32 2.08 -0.85
CA ASP A 134 3.26 2.36 0.24
C ASP A 134 4.65 1.82 -0.09
N LEU A 135 4.70 0.58 -0.60
CA LEU A 135 5.87 -0.11 -1.14
C LEU A 135 5.44 -0.95 -2.34
N SER A 136 6.32 -1.18 -3.32
CA SER A 136 5.98 -2.01 -4.48
C SER A 136 7.20 -2.62 -5.17
N TYR A 137 6.95 -3.71 -5.88
CA TYR A 137 7.97 -4.53 -6.54
C TYR A 137 7.60 -4.81 -8.00
N LEU A 138 8.58 -4.69 -8.87
CA LEU A 138 8.44 -4.78 -10.32
C LEU A 138 9.38 -5.87 -10.86
N PRO A 139 8.92 -6.78 -11.73
CA PRO A 139 9.80 -7.72 -12.43
C PRO A 139 10.60 -6.97 -13.51
N TYR A 140 11.71 -6.36 -13.10
CA TYR A 140 12.44 -5.32 -13.83
C TYR A 140 13.07 -5.81 -15.14
N GLN A 141 13.35 -7.11 -15.26
CA GLN A 141 13.84 -7.70 -16.51
C GLN A 141 12.78 -7.75 -17.61
N THR A 142 11.49 -7.73 -17.23
CA THR A 142 10.35 -7.86 -18.16
C THR A 142 9.50 -6.60 -18.27
N ARG A 143 9.71 -5.62 -17.40
CA ARG A 143 8.91 -4.41 -17.32
C ARG A 143 9.76 -3.16 -17.18
N THR A 144 9.26 -2.06 -17.71
CA THR A 144 9.84 -0.72 -17.52
C THR A 144 9.35 -0.10 -16.21
N LEU A 145 10.08 0.88 -15.68
CA LEU A 145 9.73 1.60 -14.43
C LEU A 145 8.39 2.36 -14.51
N ASN A 146 7.85 2.57 -15.71
CA ASN A 146 6.56 3.24 -15.94
C ASN A 146 5.38 2.25 -15.97
N GLU A 147 5.63 0.95 -15.89
CA GLU A 147 4.57 -0.05 -15.82
C GLU A 147 4.18 -0.32 -14.38
N CYS A 148 2.94 -0.79 -14.19
CA CYS A 148 2.47 -1.16 -12.87
C CYS A 148 3.34 -2.27 -12.27
N PRO A 149 3.60 -2.23 -10.95
CA PRO A 149 4.28 -3.31 -10.23
C PRO A 149 3.48 -4.61 -10.27
N SER A 150 4.14 -5.76 -10.07
CA SER A 150 3.45 -7.05 -9.91
C SER A 150 2.92 -7.24 -8.49
N PHE A 151 3.61 -6.63 -7.53
CA PHE A 151 3.31 -6.71 -6.11
C PHE A 151 3.32 -5.33 -5.46
N VAL A 152 2.24 -5.01 -4.75
CA VAL A 152 2.09 -3.76 -3.99
C VAL A 152 1.85 -4.06 -2.52
N VAL A 153 2.21 -3.11 -1.68
CA VAL A 153 1.96 -3.13 -0.25
C VAL A 153 1.24 -1.86 0.14
N GLY A 154 0.21 -2.00 0.98
CA GLY A 154 -0.48 -0.90 1.65
C GLY A 154 -0.42 -1.08 3.16
N VAL A 155 -0.08 -0.02 3.88
CA VAL A 155 0.05 -0.03 5.36
C VAL A 155 -0.83 1.05 5.95
N GLY A 156 -1.68 0.75 6.91
CA GLY A 156 -2.53 1.77 7.53
C GLY A 156 -3.07 1.38 8.89
N ASP A 157 -3.94 2.22 9.42
CA ASP A 157 -4.58 1.96 10.70
C ASP A 157 -5.71 0.95 10.53
N MET A 158 -5.92 0.11 11.55
CA MET A 158 -6.98 -0.90 11.54
C MET A 158 -8.38 -0.27 11.45
N ASP A 159 -8.57 0.94 11.98
CA ASP A 159 -9.82 1.70 11.84
C ASP A 159 -10.12 2.10 10.39
N CYS A 160 -9.10 2.13 9.54
CA CYS A 160 -9.21 2.40 8.11
C CYS A 160 -9.18 1.13 7.25
N LEU A 161 -9.36 -0.07 7.84
CA LEU A 161 -9.25 -1.34 7.12
C LEU A 161 -10.09 -1.41 5.84
N HIS A 162 -11.35 -0.95 5.87
CA HIS A 162 -12.21 -0.92 4.68
C HIS A 162 -11.59 -0.07 3.55
N ARG A 163 -10.97 1.06 3.87
CA ARG A 163 -10.32 1.95 2.89
C ARG A 163 -9.04 1.31 2.34
N LEU A 164 -8.27 0.64 3.18
CA LEU A 164 -7.08 -0.12 2.76
C LEU A 164 -7.44 -1.30 1.85
N GLN A 165 -8.55 -1.99 2.13
CA GLN A 165 -9.06 -3.06 1.28
C GLN A 165 -9.55 -2.52 -0.09
N LEU A 166 -10.18 -1.34 -0.10
CA LEU A 166 -10.50 -0.65 -1.35
C LEU A 166 -9.23 -0.29 -2.13
N ASP A 167 -8.22 0.29 -1.47
CA ASP A 167 -6.92 0.61 -2.08
C ASP A 167 -6.31 -0.62 -2.76
N THR A 168 -6.35 -1.76 -2.05
CA THR A 168 -5.84 -3.05 -2.50
C THR A 168 -6.60 -3.57 -3.72
N ARG A 169 -7.93 -3.52 -3.71
CA ARG A 169 -8.76 -3.94 -4.84
C ARG A 169 -8.50 -3.09 -6.09
N LEU A 170 -8.40 -1.77 -5.95
CA LEU A 170 -8.14 -0.89 -7.10
C LEU A 170 -6.82 -1.26 -7.80
N TRP A 171 -5.76 -1.58 -7.05
CA TRP A 171 -4.51 -2.07 -7.65
C TRP A 171 -4.71 -3.36 -8.47
N LEU A 172 -5.46 -4.31 -7.92
CA LEU A 172 -5.68 -5.62 -8.52
C LEU A 172 -6.68 -5.62 -9.68
N GLU A 173 -7.64 -4.69 -9.68
CA GLU A 173 -8.71 -4.56 -10.67
C GLU A 173 -8.29 -3.64 -11.83
N ASP A 174 -7.66 -2.50 -11.55
CA ASP A 174 -7.44 -1.43 -12.54
C ASP A 174 -6.04 -1.42 -13.17
N SER A 175 -5.13 -2.30 -12.74
CA SER A 175 -3.79 -2.45 -13.32
C SER A 175 -3.75 -3.28 -14.61
N CYS A 176 -4.90 -3.63 -15.20
CA CYS A 176 -5.00 -4.49 -16.39
C CYS A 176 -4.26 -5.83 -16.25
N GLY A 177 -4.32 -6.44 -15.06
CA GLY A 177 -3.66 -7.71 -14.75
C GLY A 177 -2.15 -7.62 -14.54
N ARG A 178 -1.58 -6.40 -14.49
CA ARG A 178 -0.15 -6.19 -14.22
C ARG A 178 0.17 -6.36 -12.74
N THR A 179 -0.65 -5.82 -11.85
CA THR A 179 -0.55 -6.07 -10.41
C THR A 179 -1.40 -7.30 -10.08
N ARG A 180 -0.77 -8.31 -9.51
CA ARG A 180 -1.38 -9.62 -9.25
C ARG A 180 -1.40 -9.99 -7.77
N VAL A 181 -0.53 -9.37 -6.99
CA VAL A 181 -0.44 -9.57 -5.55
C VAL A 181 -0.51 -8.21 -4.85
N ALA A 182 -1.27 -8.14 -3.78
CA ALA A 182 -1.28 -6.99 -2.90
C ALA A 182 -1.26 -7.45 -1.44
N LEU A 183 -0.35 -6.89 -0.65
CA LEU A 183 -0.31 -7.12 0.79
C LEU A 183 -0.84 -5.89 1.51
N LEU A 184 -1.85 -6.09 2.33
CA LEU A 184 -2.36 -5.09 3.25
C LEU A 184 -1.82 -5.40 4.65
N MET A 185 -1.25 -4.39 5.30
CA MET A 185 -0.83 -4.45 6.71
C MET A 185 -1.62 -3.40 7.50
N ALA A 186 -2.49 -3.82 8.41
CA ALA A 186 -3.28 -2.92 9.25
C ALA A 186 -2.80 -2.99 10.71
N ILE A 187 -2.65 -1.83 11.33
CA ILE A 187 -2.03 -1.68 12.65
C ILE A 187 -3.07 -1.13 13.63
N CYS A 188 -3.21 -1.76 14.79
CA CYS A 188 -3.93 -1.19 15.93
C CYS A 188 -2.95 -1.01 17.09
N THR A 189 -2.58 0.24 17.37
CA THR A 189 -1.65 0.58 18.44
C THR A 189 -2.25 0.40 19.83
N GLU A 190 -3.56 0.63 19.98
CA GLU A 190 -4.27 0.47 21.26
C GLU A 190 -4.34 -1.00 21.71
N SER A 191 -4.64 -1.92 20.79
CA SER A 191 -4.74 -3.35 21.09
C SER A 191 -3.47 -4.13 20.80
N LYS A 192 -2.39 -3.46 20.37
CA LYS A 192 -1.13 -4.05 19.93
C LYS A 192 -1.35 -5.21 18.93
N GLU A 193 -2.13 -4.94 17.90
CA GLU A 193 -2.50 -5.93 16.89
C GLU A 193 -1.97 -5.52 15.51
N LEU A 194 -1.45 -6.51 14.78
CA LEU A 194 -1.16 -6.42 13.35
C LEU A 194 -2.04 -7.40 12.59
N LEU A 195 -2.63 -6.90 11.52
CA LEU A 195 -3.37 -7.69 10.55
C LEU A 195 -2.62 -7.68 9.22
N PHE A 196 -2.41 -8.85 8.64
CA PHE A 196 -1.90 -9.04 7.29
C PHE A 196 -3.01 -9.66 6.44
N GLU A 197 -3.33 -9.04 5.31
CA GLU A 197 -4.19 -9.65 4.29
C GLU A 197 -3.42 -9.74 2.98
N LEU A 198 -3.28 -10.96 2.43
CA LEU A 198 -2.70 -11.16 1.11
C LEU A 198 -3.82 -11.34 0.08
N TRP A 199 -3.92 -10.38 -0.82
CA TRP A 199 -4.89 -10.37 -1.90
C TRP A 199 -4.24 -10.76 -3.22
N GLN A 200 -4.97 -11.52 -4.04
CA GLN A 200 -4.51 -11.97 -5.34
C GLN A 200 -5.56 -11.67 -6.42
N SER A 201 -5.08 -11.40 -7.63
CA SER A 201 -5.88 -11.31 -8.86
C SER A 201 -5.53 -12.46 -9.78
N GLU A 202 -6.42 -13.45 -9.90
CA GLU A 202 -6.27 -14.55 -10.85
C GLU A 202 -7.54 -14.68 -11.69
N LYS A 203 -7.40 -14.78 -13.02
CA LYS A 203 -8.53 -14.93 -13.97
C LYS A 203 -9.63 -13.87 -13.78
N ASN A 204 -9.23 -12.62 -13.56
CA ASN A 204 -10.12 -11.47 -13.31
C ASN A 204 -10.96 -11.58 -12.03
N LYS A 205 -10.52 -12.39 -11.07
CA LYS A 205 -11.14 -12.52 -9.75
C LYS A 205 -10.17 -12.03 -8.70
N VAL A 206 -10.62 -11.06 -7.89
CA VAL A 206 -9.85 -10.49 -6.78
C VAL A 206 -10.35 -11.06 -5.47
N GLU A 207 -9.48 -11.77 -4.75
CA GLU A 207 -9.81 -12.43 -3.48
C GLU A 207 -8.71 -12.23 -2.44
N CYS A 208 -9.12 -12.14 -1.18
CA CYS A 208 -8.22 -12.26 -0.04
C CYS A 208 -7.93 -13.75 0.17
N MET A 209 -6.67 -14.14 -0.01
CA MET A 209 -6.22 -15.53 0.03
C MET A 209 -5.70 -15.93 1.40
N GLN A 210 -5.13 -14.98 2.14
CA GLN A 210 -4.60 -15.20 3.48
C GLN A 210 -4.97 -14.02 4.36
N HIS A 211 -5.33 -14.33 5.61
CA HIS A 211 -5.69 -13.38 6.64
C HIS A 211 -4.97 -13.81 7.91
N ILE A 212 -3.97 -13.04 8.35
CA ILE A 212 -3.12 -13.40 9.48
C ILE A 212 -3.17 -12.30 10.52
N ARG A 213 -3.46 -12.65 11.77
CA ARG A 213 -3.40 -11.71 12.89
C ARG A 213 -2.26 -12.06 13.84
N VAL A 214 -1.53 -11.03 14.26
CA VAL A 214 -0.46 -11.10 15.24
C VAL A 214 -0.84 -10.20 16.42
N ASN A 215 -0.79 -10.74 17.64
CA ASN A 215 -1.14 -10.03 18.87
C ASN A 215 -0.19 -10.44 20.01
N ASP A 216 0.29 -9.45 20.78
CA ASP A 216 1.16 -9.57 21.96
C ASP A 216 0.64 -10.62 22.98
N THR A 217 -0.67 -10.64 23.23
CA THR A 217 -1.25 -11.46 24.32
C THR A 217 -1.17 -12.97 24.13
N ALA A 218 -0.95 -13.45 22.89
CA ALA A 218 -0.87 -14.88 22.59
C ALA A 218 0.52 -15.34 22.13
N ASN A 219 1.44 -14.42 21.80
CA ASN A 219 2.74 -14.75 21.19
C ASN A 219 2.62 -15.63 19.92
N GLU A 220 1.45 -15.60 19.27
CA GLU A 220 1.07 -16.51 18.19
C GLU A 220 0.48 -15.71 17.03
N ALA A 221 1.11 -15.81 15.86
CA ALA A 221 0.51 -15.40 14.61
C ALA A 221 -0.53 -16.46 14.21
N THR A 222 -1.81 -16.10 14.23
CA THR A 222 -2.91 -16.97 13.79
C THR A 222 -2.86 -17.16 12.27
N ASP A 223 -3.10 -18.37 11.80
CA ASP A 223 -3.12 -18.74 10.37
C ASP A 223 -1.81 -18.48 9.59
N ALA A 224 -0.68 -18.34 10.31
CA ALA A 224 0.66 -18.28 9.72
C ALA A 224 1.07 -19.63 9.09
N PRO A 225 2.00 -19.66 8.11
CA PRO A 225 2.83 -18.56 7.61
C PRO A 225 2.12 -17.63 6.62
N LEU A 226 2.66 -16.41 6.44
CA LEU A 226 2.29 -15.55 5.31
C LEU A 226 3.09 -15.98 4.07
N THR A 227 2.41 -16.48 3.06
CA THR A 227 3.03 -17.10 1.88
C THR A 227 2.77 -16.30 0.59
N PHE A 228 3.84 -15.82 -0.06
CA PHE A 228 3.79 -15.10 -1.33
C PHE A 228 4.06 -16.05 -2.50
N PRO A 229 3.12 -16.23 -3.45
CA PRO A 229 3.34 -17.10 -4.61
C PRO A 229 4.26 -16.43 -5.63
N LEU A 230 5.46 -16.98 -5.85
CA LEU A 230 6.45 -16.36 -6.76
C LEU A 230 5.94 -16.31 -8.20
N GLY A 231 5.17 -17.30 -8.64
CA GLY A 231 4.54 -17.32 -9.96
C GLY A 231 3.65 -16.11 -10.27
N LEU A 232 3.16 -15.39 -9.25
CA LEU A 232 2.41 -14.15 -9.42
C LEU A 232 3.29 -12.89 -9.33
N LEU A 233 4.47 -12.99 -8.73
CA LEU A 233 5.41 -11.86 -8.58
C LEU A 233 6.19 -11.59 -9.87
N PHE A 234 6.32 -12.58 -10.75
CA PHE A 234 7.02 -12.46 -12.03
C PHE A 234 6.07 -12.54 -13.22
N ASP A 235 6.43 -11.91 -14.34
CA ASP A 235 5.76 -12.16 -15.63
C ASP A 235 6.25 -13.46 -16.26
N GLU A 236 7.54 -13.75 -16.08
CA GLU A 236 8.20 -15.01 -16.44
C GLU A 236 9.09 -15.41 -15.27
N MET A 237 8.95 -16.66 -14.80
CA MET A 237 9.74 -17.14 -13.67
C MET A 237 11.23 -17.15 -14.01
N PRO A 238 12.11 -16.64 -13.12
CA PRO A 238 13.55 -16.67 -13.37
C PRO A 238 14.06 -18.11 -13.39
N VAL A 239 15.03 -18.38 -14.28
CA VAL A 239 15.64 -19.71 -14.42
C VAL A 239 16.70 -19.92 -13.35
N LEU A 240 16.26 -20.37 -12.17
CA LEU A 240 17.12 -20.62 -11.00
C LEU A 240 16.99 -22.08 -10.53
N PRO A 241 18.08 -22.70 -10.01
CA PRO A 241 18.03 -24.08 -9.53
C PRO A 241 16.98 -24.29 -8.44
N GLY A 242 16.06 -25.23 -8.65
CA GLY A 242 15.04 -25.60 -7.66
C GLY A 242 13.83 -24.66 -7.59
N LEU A 243 13.80 -23.59 -8.38
CA LEU A 243 12.65 -22.69 -8.47
C LEU A 243 11.65 -23.22 -9.49
N MET A 244 10.39 -23.34 -9.06
CA MET A 244 9.26 -23.78 -9.88
C MET A 244 8.13 -22.74 -9.80
N LEU A 245 7.11 -22.86 -10.66
CA LEU A 245 5.99 -21.91 -10.70
C LEU A 245 5.22 -21.85 -9.37
N GLU A 246 5.12 -23.00 -8.70
CA GLU A 246 4.49 -23.17 -7.39
C GLU A 246 5.38 -22.73 -6.22
N SER A 247 6.63 -22.33 -6.46
CA SER A 247 7.50 -21.84 -5.40
C SER A 247 6.94 -20.58 -4.75
N SER A 248 7.23 -20.43 -3.46
CA SER A 248 6.70 -19.35 -2.65
C SER A 248 7.72 -18.85 -1.64
N ILE A 249 7.62 -17.58 -1.27
CA ILE A 249 8.28 -17.03 -0.09
C ILE A 249 7.33 -17.19 1.09
N SER A 250 7.82 -17.68 2.23
CA SER A 250 7.02 -17.80 3.45
C SER A 250 7.65 -17.01 4.60
N LEU A 251 6.85 -16.19 5.28
CA LEU A 251 7.18 -15.56 6.54
C LEU A 251 6.56 -16.39 7.66
N SER A 252 7.40 -16.96 8.52
CA SER A 252 6.97 -17.79 9.64
C SER A 252 6.23 -16.97 10.70
N ALA A 253 5.53 -17.64 11.61
CA ALA A 253 4.96 -16.99 12.80
C ALA A 253 6.03 -16.21 13.59
N GLN A 254 7.25 -16.74 13.65
CA GLN A 254 8.38 -16.06 14.31
C GLN A 254 8.82 -14.79 13.55
N ASP A 255 8.80 -14.80 12.21
CA ASP A 255 9.12 -13.62 11.43
C ASP A 255 8.07 -12.53 11.60
N LEU A 256 6.79 -12.93 11.60
CA LEU A 256 5.66 -12.03 11.81
C LEU A 256 5.61 -11.47 13.24
N GLY A 257 5.97 -12.28 14.25
CA GLY A 257 6.06 -11.85 15.64
C GLY A 257 7.15 -10.79 15.90
N LYS A 258 8.18 -10.69 15.05
CA LYS A 258 9.18 -9.61 15.16
C LYS A 258 8.58 -8.24 14.87
N PHE A 259 7.60 -8.15 13.97
CA PHE A 259 6.92 -6.89 13.65
C PHE A 259 6.21 -6.33 14.88
N GLU A 260 5.46 -7.17 15.58
CA GLU A 260 4.76 -6.79 16.80
C GLU A 260 5.75 -6.24 17.84
N LYS A 261 6.81 -7.00 18.13
CA LYS A 261 7.85 -6.60 19.08
C LYS A 261 8.48 -5.25 18.77
N ASP A 262 8.93 -5.02 17.53
CA ASP A 262 9.66 -3.79 17.19
C ASP A 262 8.74 -2.55 17.05
N ILE A 263 7.41 -2.74 17.00
CA ILE A 263 6.43 -1.65 16.93
C ILE A 263 5.90 -1.27 18.32
N PHE A 264 5.66 -2.27 19.19
CA PHE A 264 4.90 -2.09 20.43
C PHE A 264 5.75 -2.18 21.73
N ASP A 265 7.01 -2.61 21.67
CA ASP A 265 7.97 -2.58 22.79
C ASP A 265 8.90 -1.35 22.76
#